data_AF-A0A956JMZ3-F1
#
_entry.id   AF-A0A956JMZ3-F1
#
_cell.length_a   1.000
_cell.length_b   1.000
_cell.length_c   1.000
_cell.angle_alpha   90.00
_cell.angle_beta   90.00
_cell.angle_gamma   90.00
#
_symmetry.space_group_name_H-M   'P 1'
#
loop_
_entity.id
_entity.type
_entity.pdbx_description
1 polymer ?
#
loop_
_entity_poly.entity_id
_entity_poly.type
_entity_poly.pdbx_seq_one_letter_code
_entity_poly.pdbx_strand_id
1 'polypeptide(L)'
;MAACSESVTARDGGSELGVREGGVKDTRVGDTRGGDRGVADGPGADLGDGPPAADTIDPTLDSDGDGLPDVFENQFASLDAHKADSDGDGIGDADEDDDKDGLTAAEELAARVALGTMQSGPGPETRDLLVEVDYQVGRAPSKALLDGVAAAYRAVDLVNIDGSRGVNVYFFIDERDLPVANMPSSLGGRGDYLRNHGPKNLKGAHVAKMLHLIFASERPDASSRGGETVGESQRPPADAGVLIYGGNLDKIFPVCGAPSSAAVSVDEALLSTTIHELGHTLQLGHDTSVGGGVNPYNIMATSLPTCDDLKKRTRGVGNTNPALGAIESVGAPRFSTAAAKLMRFDKKLSVEVSQLDDGDDGYEM
;
A
#
# COMPACT_ATOMS: atom_id res chain seq x y z
N MET A 1 5.43 -63.79 30.47
CA MET A 1 4.22 -62.98 30.20
C MET A 1 4.58 -62.07 29.02
N ALA A 2 4.33 -62.37 27.74
CA ALA A 2 3.38 -63.28 27.08
C ALA A 2 1.89 -62.95 27.38
N ALA A 3 0.98 -62.77 26.43
CA ALA A 3 1.02 -62.70 24.93
C ALA A 3 -0.20 -61.83 24.44
N CYS A 4 -0.53 -61.51 23.17
CA CYS A 4 -0.18 -61.96 21.79
C CYS A 4 0.20 -60.72 20.91
N SER A 5 0.47 -60.71 19.58
CA SER A 5 0.16 -61.57 18.40
C SER A 5 -1.26 -61.34 17.79
N GLU A 6 -1.54 -61.33 16.47
CA GLU A 6 -0.81 -61.45 15.17
C GLU A 6 -1.81 -61.05 14.01
N SER A 7 -1.52 -60.86 12.70
CA SER A 7 -0.33 -60.82 11.81
C SER A 7 -0.71 -60.31 10.38
N VAL A 8 0.24 -59.72 9.62
CA VAL A 8 0.57 -59.94 8.15
C VAL A 8 -0.58 -59.97 7.09
N THR A 9 -0.54 -59.21 5.97
CA THR A 9 0.21 -59.49 4.70
C THR A 9 0.62 -58.24 3.89
N ALA A 10 1.62 -58.35 3.00
CA ALA A 10 2.19 -57.28 2.16
C ALA A 10 2.12 -57.56 0.64
N ARG A 11 2.45 -56.55 -0.20
CA ARG A 11 2.95 -56.56 -1.62
C ARG A 11 2.61 -55.23 -2.34
N ASP A 12 3.29 -54.77 -3.41
CA ASP A 12 4.71 -54.89 -3.82
C ASP A 12 4.99 -53.90 -5.00
N GLY A 13 6.25 -53.43 -5.15
CA GLY A 13 6.75 -52.67 -6.31
C GLY A 13 6.18 -51.24 -6.56
N GLY A 14 6.90 -50.30 -7.18
CA GLY A 14 8.34 -50.19 -7.41
C GLY A 14 8.78 -49.99 -8.87
N SER A 15 9.15 -48.75 -9.24
CA SER A 15 10.21 -48.46 -10.23
C SER A 15 10.61 -46.98 -10.22
N GLU A 16 11.79 -46.65 -9.68
CA GLU A 16 12.57 -45.53 -10.20
C GLU A 16 13.21 -45.93 -11.53
N LEU A 17 13.47 -44.97 -12.43
CA LEU A 17 14.65 -44.99 -13.32
C LEU A 17 14.79 -43.67 -14.08
N GLY A 18 15.98 -43.08 -14.01
CA GLY A 18 16.45 -42.09 -14.97
C GLY A 18 17.92 -42.35 -15.29
N VAL A 19 18.35 -42.07 -16.52
CA VAL A 19 19.77 -41.90 -16.90
C VAL A 19 19.86 -41.16 -18.24
N ARG A 20 21.05 -40.63 -18.54
CA ARG A 20 21.33 -39.51 -19.44
C ARG A 20 21.65 -39.87 -20.91
N GLU A 21 21.51 -38.85 -21.76
CA GLU A 21 22.38 -38.43 -22.89
C GLU A 21 22.77 -39.41 -24.02
N GLY A 22 22.61 -38.93 -25.28
CA GLY A 22 23.57 -39.23 -26.36
C GLY A 22 23.01 -39.33 -27.78
N GLY A 23 23.64 -38.62 -28.75
CA GLY A 23 23.62 -38.98 -30.17
C GLY A 23 23.09 -37.93 -31.16
N VAL A 24 23.95 -37.47 -32.09
CA VAL A 24 23.62 -36.57 -33.22
C VAL A 24 23.98 -37.23 -34.55
N LYS A 25 23.10 -37.14 -35.56
CA LYS A 25 23.35 -37.04 -37.03
C LYS A 25 22.00 -37.07 -37.79
N ASP A 26 21.65 -36.10 -38.63
CA ASP A 26 22.19 -35.72 -39.97
C ASP A 26 21.60 -36.57 -41.12
N THR A 27 20.73 -35.95 -41.94
CA THR A 27 20.79 -35.95 -43.42
C THR A 27 19.80 -34.93 -44.02
N ARG A 28 19.77 -34.76 -45.35
CA ARG A 28 19.31 -33.52 -46.04
C ARG A 28 18.39 -33.75 -47.24
N VAL A 29 17.50 -32.76 -47.46
CA VAL A 29 17.12 -32.11 -48.76
C VAL A 29 16.55 -32.94 -49.92
N GLY A 30 15.45 -32.41 -50.51
CA GLY A 30 14.88 -32.77 -51.82
C GLY A 30 13.35 -32.59 -51.80
N ASP A 31 12.77 -31.43 -52.10
CA ASP A 31 12.55 -30.80 -53.43
C ASP A 31 11.70 -31.62 -54.41
N THR A 32 10.53 -31.08 -54.78
CA THR A 32 10.04 -31.00 -56.17
C THR A 32 8.85 -30.02 -56.28
N ARG A 33 8.60 -29.46 -57.47
CA ARG A 33 7.55 -28.45 -57.73
C ARG A 33 6.55 -28.90 -58.81
N GLY A 34 5.33 -28.36 -58.74
CA GLY A 34 4.37 -28.30 -59.85
C GLY A 34 3.03 -29.02 -59.57
N GLY A 35 1.86 -28.52 -60.02
CA GLY A 35 1.60 -27.23 -60.68
C GLY A 35 0.19 -27.12 -61.30
N ASP A 36 -0.09 -25.95 -61.89
CA ASP A 36 -1.19 -25.62 -62.83
C ASP A 36 -2.64 -25.31 -62.36
N ARG A 37 -3.05 -24.05 -62.63
CA ARG A 37 -4.33 -23.58 -63.21
C ARG A 37 -5.70 -23.92 -62.56
N GLY A 38 -6.01 -23.16 -61.50
CA GLY A 38 -7.05 -22.11 -61.44
C GLY A 38 -8.37 -22.15 -62.25
N VAL A 39 -9.45 -21.74 -61.57
CA VAL A 39 -10.73 -21.20 -62.08
C VAL A 39 -11.15 -20.03 -61.16
N ALA A 40 -11.98 -19.09 -61.63
CA ALA A 40 -12.53 -17.97 -60.85
C ALA A 40 -14.07 -17.90 -60.92
N ASP A 41 -14.64 -16.96 -60.16
CA ASP A 41 -16.04 -16.51 -60.12
C ASP A 41 -17.08 -17.39 -59.39
N GLY A 42 -17.63 -16.85 -58.30
CA GLY A 42 -18.76 -17.40 -57.56
C GLY A 42 -18.84 -16.86 -56.11
N PRO A 43 -19.81 -16.02 -55.74
CA PRO A 43 -19.88 -15.42 -54.40
C PRO A 43 -20.46 -16.40 -53.37
N GLY A 44 -19.60 -17.22 -52.77
CA GLY A 44 -19.93 -17.98 -51.56
C GLY A 44 -19.94 -17.05 -50.36
N ALA A 45 -21.10 -16.90 -49.71
CA ALA A 45 -21.18 -16.25 -48.40
C ALA A 45 -20.65 -17.21 -47.34
N ASP A 46 -19.40 -17.04 -46.93
CA ASP A 46 -18.80 -17.79 -45.83
C ASP A 46 -19.33 -17.26 -44.49
N LEU A 47 -20.51 -17.75 -44.09
CA LEU A 47 -21.06 -17.57 -42.75
C LEU A 47 -20.35 -18.54 -41.77
N GLY A 48 -19.02 -18.45 -41.75
CA GLY A 48 -18.09 -19.31 -41.02
C GLY A 48 -17.43 -18.63 -39.82
N ASP A 49 -17.49 -17.30 -39.74
CA ASP A 49 -17.11 -16.56 -38.53
C ASP A 49 -18.08 -16.90 -37.39
N GLY A 50 -17.63 -17.79 -36.50
CA GLY A 50 -18.20 -17.88 -35.15
C GLY A 50 -18.02 -16.54 -34.42
N PRO A 51 -18.75 -16.31 -33.31
CA PRO A 51 -18.53 -15.11 -32.51
C PRO A 51 -17.04 -15.02 -32.14
N PRO A 52 -16.41 -13.84 -32.24
CA PRO A 52 -15.00 -13.68 -31.91
C PRO A 52 -14.77 -14.22 -30.50
N ALA A 53 -13.69 -14.97 -30.33
CA ALA A 53 -13.35 -15.51 -29.02
C ALA A 53 -13.18 -14.35 -28.04
N ALA A 54 -13.92 -14.38 -26.93
CA ALA A 54 -13.55 -13.59 -25.78
C ALA A 54 -12.15 -14.03 -25.32
N ASP A 55 -11.42 -13.09 -24.70
CA ASP A 55 -10.09 -13.31 -24.11
C ASP A 55 -8.89 -13.34 -25.08
N THR A 56 -8.80 -12.33 -25.96
CA THR A 56 -7.51 -11.66 -26.25
C THR A 56 -7.63 -10.17 -25.98
N ILE A 57 -7.76 -9.81 -24.70
CA ILE A 57 -7.61 -8.43 -24.25
C ILE A 57 -6.12 -8.08 -24.39
N ASP A 58 -5.77 -7.14 -25.28
CA ASP A 58 -4.39 -6.68 -25.46
C ASP A 58 -4.07 -5.62 -24.39
N PRO A 59 -3.15 -5.90 -23.43
CA PRO A 59 -2.83 -4.96 -22.35
C PRO A 59 -1.96 -3.78 -22.81
N THR A 60 -1.71 -3.66 -24.11
CA THR A 60 -0.94 -2.58 -24.76
C THR A 60 -1.69 -1.93 -25.93
N LEU A 61 -2.98 -2.22 -26.09
CA LEU A 61 -3.86 -1.41 -26.93
C LEU A 61 -4.17 -0.10 -26.21
N ASP A 62 -4.01 0.98 -26.96
CA ASP A 62 -4.27 2.39 -26.64
C ASP A 62 -4.91 2.92 -27.94
N SER A 63 -6.21 3.17 -27.89
CA SER A 63 -7.08 3.31 -29.07
C SER A 63 -7.22 4.74 -29.60
N ASP A 64 -6.87 5.76 -28.82
CA ASP A 64 -6.86 7.17 -29.24
C ASP A 64 -5.47 7.85 -29.18
N GLY A 65 -4.53 7.33 -28.40
CA GLY A 65 -3.14 7.75 -28.35
C GLY A 65 -2.75 8.68 -27.19
N ASP A 66 -3.51 8.75 -26.11
CA ASP A 66 -3.19 9.57 -24.93
C ASP A 66 -2.04 8.99 -24.07
N GLY A 67 -1.92 7.65 -24.02
CA GLY A 67 -0.91 6.91 -23.26
C GLY A 67 -1.45 6.00 -22.15
N LEU A 68 -2.76 6.04 -21.87
CA LEU A 68 -3.50 5.04 -21.12
C LEU A 68 -3.91 3.88 -22.06
N PRO A 69 -3.75 2.62 -21.64
CA PRO A 69 -4.30 1.50 -22.41
C PRO A 69 -5.82 1.34 -22.19
N ASP A 70 -6.56 0.94 -23.24
CA ASP A 70 -8.01 0.66 -23.19
C ASP A 70 -8.41 -0.18 -21.97
N VAL A 71 -7.53 -1.12 -21.59
CA VAL A 71 -7.75 -2.10 -20.52
C VAL A 71 -7.68 -1.49 -19.11
N PHE A 72 -7.10 -0.31 -18.96
CA PHE A 72 -7.09 0.49 -17.74
C PHE A 72 -8.34 1.37 -17.69
N GLU A 73 -8.59 2.12 -18.76
CA GLU A 73 -9.67 3.11 -18.84
C GLU A 73 -11.07 2.49 -18.70
N ASN A 74 -11.31 1.35 -19.37
CA ASN A 74 -12.57 0.60 -19.29
C ASN A 74 -12.89 0.03 -17.88
N GLN A 75 -12.08 0.34 -16.86
CA GLN A 75 -12.36 0.03 -15.45
C GLN A 75 -13.05 1.20 -14.71
N PHE A 76 -13.04 2.41 -15.28
CA PHE A 76 -13.54 3.65 -14.68
C PHE A 76 -14.73 4.21 -15.49
N ALA A 77 -15.44 5.19 -14.95
CA ALA A 77 -16.62 5.80 -15.56
C ALA A 77 -16.41 7.27 -15.98
N SER A 78 -15.33 7.93 -15.55
CA SER A 78 -14.88 9.21 -16.12
C SER A 78 -14.16 9.07 -17.48
N LEU A 79 -13.44 7.96 -17.69
CA LEU A 79 -12.61 7.73 -18.88
C LEU A 79 -13.34 7.01 -20.02
N ASP A 80 -12.92 7.24 -21.27
CA ASP A 80 -13.50 6.68 -22.51
C ASP A 80 -12.42 6.56 -23.59
N ALA A 81 -11.85 5.35 -23.71
CA ALA A 81 -10.70 4.91 -24.54
C ALA A 81 -10.74 5.20 -26.05
N HIS A 82 -11.65 6.06 -26.50
CA HIS A 82 -11.76 6.58 -27.85
C HIS A 82 -11.73 8.13 -27.87
N LYS A 83 -11.30 8.76 -26.76
CA LYS A 83 -11.11 10.20 -26.53
C LYS A 83 -10.02 10.47 -25.46
N ALA A 84 -8.85 10.91 -25.93
CA ALA A 84 -7.72 11.47 -25.15
C ALA A 84 -8.00 12.80 -24.37
N ASP A 85 -9.28 13.10 -24.11
CA ASP A 85 -9.86 14.24 -23.39
C ASP A 85 -11.36 13.87 -23.25
N SER A 86 -11.66 13.10 -22.20
CA SER A 86 -12.95 12.40 -22.09
C SER A 86 -14.13 13.30 -21.78
N ASP A 87 -13.90 14.35 -20.98
CA ASP A 87 -14.88 15.31 -20.48
C ASP A 87 -14.96 16.60 -21.34
N GLY A 88 -13.86 17.03 -21.96
CA GLY A 88 -13.78 18.19 -22.84
C GLY A 88 -13.25 19.49 -22.21
N ASP A 89 -12.67 19.44 -21.00
CA ASP A 89 -12.02 20.54 -20.28
C ASP A 89 -10.76 21.08 -21.00
N GLY A 90 -10.00 20.19 -21.65
CA GLY A 90 -8.75 20.51 -22.35
C GLY A 90 -7.46 20.11 -21.62
N ILE A 91 -7.56 19.44 -20.47
CA ILE A 91 -6.57 18.45 -19.98
C ILE A 91 -6.88 17.10 -20.67
N GLY A 92 -5.88 16.24 -20.85
CA GLY A 92 -6.08 14.87 -21.35
C GLY A 92 -6.01 13.85 -20.22
N ASP A 93 -6.80 12.79 -20.31
CA ASP A 93 -7.06 11.77 -19.29
C ASP A 93 -5.79 11.32 -18.52
N ALA A 94 -4.69 10.99 -19.20
CA ALA A 94 -3.39 10.64 -18.60
C ALA A 94 -2.82 11.67 -17.59
N ASP A 95 -3.09 12.96 -17.79
CA ASP A 95 -2.63 14.09 -16.97
C ASP A 95 -3.64 14.50 -15.87
N GLU A 96 -4.84 13.88 -15.79
CA GLU A 96 -5.89 14.23 -14.83
C GLU A 96 -5.70 13.63 -13.42
N ASP A 97 -6.05 14.41 -12.40
CA ASP A 97 -6.10 14.09 -10.95
C ASP A 97 -7.55 14.30 -10.45
N ASP A 98 -8.43 13.38 -10.88
CA ASP A 98 -9.88 13.54 -10.88
C ASP A 98 -10.48 13.48 -9.46
N ASP A 99 -10.07 12.50 -8.65
CA ASP A 99 -10.48 12.40 -7.25
C ASP A 99 -9.75 13.39 -6.30
N LYS A 100 -8.66 14.03 -6.77
CA LYS A 100 -7.74 14.88 -6.00
C LYS A 100 -6.93 14.14 -4.92
N ASP A 101 -6.49 12.93 -5.26
CA ASP A 101 -5.42 12.19 -4.60
C ASP A 101 -4.07 12.92 -4.65
N GLY A 102 -3.80 13.63 -5.76
CA GLY A 102 -2.50 14.22 -6.08
C GLY A 102 -1.65 13.38 -7.04
N LEU A 103 -2.14 12.22 -7.49
CA LEU A 103 -1.57 11.41 -8.59
C LEU A 103 -2.36 11.65 -9.87
N THR A 104 -1.70 11.58 -11.04
CA THR A 104 -2.44 11.54 -12.31
C THR A 104 -2.76 10.11 -12.73
N ALA A 105 -3.78 9.91 -13.58
CA ALA A 105 -4.16 8.58 -14.09
C ALA A 105 -2.96 7.79 -14.67
N ALA A 106 -2.02 8.45 -15.36
CA ALA A 106 -0.80 7.82 -15.85
C ALA A 106 0.22 7.47 -14.74
N GLU A 107 0.31 8.27 -13.66
CA GLU A 107 1.15 7.93 -12.50
C GLU A 107 0.58 6.74 -11.72
N GLU A 108 -0.74 6.60 -11.66
CA GLU A 108 -1.43 5.46 -11.05
C GLU A 108 -1.32 4.19 -11.87
N LEU A 109 -1.48 4.29 -13.20
CA LEU A 109 -1.16 3.21 -14.14
C LEU A 109 0.29 2.74 -13.95
N ALA A 110 1.25 3.67 -13.83
CA ALA A 110 2.64 3.34 -13.55
C ALA A 110 2.83 2.67 -12.18
N ALA A 111 2.04 3.04 -11.16
CA ALA A 111 2.01 2.37 -9.87
C ALA A 111 1.39 0.95 -9.95
N ARG A 112 0.35 0.73 -10.78
CA ARG A 112 -0.17 -0.62 -11.10
C ARG A 112 0.87 -1.50 -11.77
N VAL A 113 1.64 -0.95 -12.71
CA VAL A 113 2.77 -1.66 -13.34
C VAL A 113 3.84 -2.02 -12.30
N ALA A 114 4.15 -1.12 -11.36
CA ALA A 114 5.10 -1.39 -10.28
C ALA A 114 4.61 -2.43 -9.26
N LEU A 115 3.29 -2.51 -8.99
CA LEU A 115 2.65 -3.59 -8.22
C LEU A 115 2.58 -4.92 -8.98
N GLY A 116 2.67 -4.88 -10.32
CA GLY A 116 2.46 -6.02 -11.21
C GLY A 116 0.98 -6.36 -11.44
N THR A 117 0.07 -5.40 -11.28
CA THR A 117 -1.39 -5.62 -11.18
C THR A 117 -2.22 -4.63 -12.02
N MET A 118 -2.11 -4.72 -13.36
CA MET A 118 -2.88 -3.88 -14.32
C MET A 118 -4.41 -3.84 -14.06
N GLN A 119 -4.98 -4.95 -13.58
CA GLN A 119 -6.41 -5.13 -13.33
C GLN A 119 -6.86 -4.77 -11.90
N SER A 120 -5.96 -4.33 -11.02
CA SER A 120 -6.31 -3.97 -9.64
C SER A 120 -5.19 -3.16 -8.97
N GLY A 121 -5.49 -1.94 -8.53
CA GLY A 121 -4.54 -1.04 -7.87
C GLY A 121 -5.09 0.39 -7.88
N PRO A 122 -4.25 1.42 -7.67
CA PRO A 122 -4.69 2.81 -7.69
C PRO A 122 -5.37 3.19 -9.02
N GLY A 123 -6.28 4.16 -9.00
CA GLY A 123 -7.01 4.60 -10.19
C GLY A 123 -7.89 5.81 -9.91
N PRO A 124 -8.17 6.65 -10.95
CA PRO A 124 -8.43 8.08 -10.77
C PRO A 124 -9.75 8.44 -10.09
N GLU A 125 -10.61 7.45 -9.87
CA GLU A 125 -11.87 7.61 -9.15
C GLU A 125 -11.74 7.42 -7.62
N THR A 126 -10.63 6.87 -7.09
CA THR A 126 -10.51 6.40 -5.70
C THR A 126 -9.26 6.87 -4.95
N ARG A 127 -9.46 7.58 -3.83
CA ARG A 127 -8.35 8.24 -3.09
C ARG A 127 -7.45 7.26 -2.39
N ASP A 128 -6.17 7.31 -2.72
CA ASP A 128 -5.23 6.27 -2.41
C ASP A 128 -3.95 6.78 -1.75
N LEU A 129 -3.18 5.85 -1.21
CA LEU A 129 -1.91 6.13 -0.54
C LEU A 129 -0.88 5.12 -1.00
N LEU A 130 0.01 5.56 -1.89
CA LEU A 130 1.21 4.84 -2.24
C LEU A 130 2.23 5.07 -1.12
N VAL A 131 2.52 4.01 -0.35
CA VAL A 131 3.45 4.04 0.78
C VAL A 131 4.64 3.16 0.44
N GLU A 132 5.83 3.75 0.28
CA GLU A 132 7.06 2.97 0.25
C GLU A 132 7.46 2.58 1.68
N VAL A 133 7.98 1.37 1.86
CA VAL A 133 8.29 0.79 3.15
C VAL A 133 9.71 0.22 3.21
N ASP A 134 10.57 0.86 3.99
CA ASP A 134 11.86 0.33 4.40
C ASP A 134 11.80 -0.32 5.79
N TYR A 135 12.77 -1.17 6.08
CA TYR A 135 12.98 -1.65 7.46
C TYR A 135 14.44 -1.97 7.79
N GLN A 136 14.83 -1.67 9.03
CA GLN A 136 16.11 -2.12 9.59
C GLN A 136 16.09 -3.63 9.93
N VAL A 137 17.27 -4.25 10.07
CA VAL A 137 17.39 -5.68 10.44
C VAL A 137 16.54 -6.00 11.66
N GLY A 138 15.63 -6.97 11.52
CA GLY A 138 14.73 -7.39 12.61
C GLY A 138 13.56 -6.43 12.88
N ARG A 139 13.29 -5.46 12.00
CA ARG A 139 12.14 -4.54 12.07
C ARG A 139 11.16 -4.68 10.90
N ALA A 140 11.27 -5.74 10.12
CA ALA A 140 10.33 -6.07 9.05
C ALA A 140 8.87 -6.09 9.55
N PRO A 141 7.95 -5.28 8.99
CA PRO A 141 6.55 -5.30 9.39
C PRO A 141 5.87 -6.61 8.97
N SER A 142 4.97 -7.12 9.80
CA SER A 142 4.17 -8.30 9.45
C SER A 142 3.11 -7.95 8.41
N LYS A 143 2.69 -8.92 7.57
CA LYS A 143 1.59 -8.68 6.62
C LYS A 143 0.30 -8.28 7.35
N ALA A 144 0.05 -8.84 8.53
CA ALA A 144 -1.13 -8.52 9.33
C ALA A 144 -1.12 -7.07 9.86
N LEU A 145 0.06 -6.51 10.17
CA LEU A 145 0.23 -5.09 10.49
C LEU A 145 -0.17 -4.24 9.29
N LEU A 146 0.42 -4.46 8.11
CA LEU A 146 0.15 -3.68 6.90
C LEU A 146 -1.31 -3.81 6.42
N ASP A 147 -1.85 -5.03 6.39
CA ASP A 147 -3.26 -5.30 6.08
C ASP A 147 -4.20 -4.54 7.03
N GLY A 148 -3.84 -4.45 8.31
CA GLY A 148 -4.59 -3.74 9.34
C GLY A 148 -4.50 -2.22 9.24
N VAL A 149 -3.36 -1.65 8.82
CA VAL A 149 -3.24 -0.22 8.47
C VAL A 149 -4.15 0.09 7.27
N ALA A 150 -4.04 -0.68 6.17
CA ALA A 150 -4.90 -0.51 5.01
C ALA A 150 -6.39 -0.73 5.31
N ALA A 151 -6.74 -1.60 6.26
CA ALA A 151 -8.12 -1.76 6.71
C ALA A 151 -8.64 -0.53 7.49
N ALA A 152 -7.79 0.15 8.27
CA ALA A 152 -8.17 1.35 9.02
C ALA A 152 -8.43 2.56 8.11
N TYR A 153 -7.69 2.70 7.01
CA TYR A 153 -7.89 3.74 6.00
C TYR A 153 -9.11 3.47 5.09
N ARG A 154 -9.34 2.22 4.68
CA ARG A 154 -10.59 1.82 3.98
C ARG A 154 -11.85 1.91 4.85
N ALA A 155 -11.70 2.08 6.16
CA ALA A 155 -12.80 2.34 7.08
C ALA A 155 -13.13 3.84 7.25
N VAL A 156 -12.36 4.76 6.64
CA VAL A 156 -12.59 6.22 6.73
C VAL A 156 -13.97 6.59 6.14
N ASP A 157 -14.68 7.51 6.79
CA ASP A 157 -15.95 8.05 6.29
C ASP A 157 -15.74 9.14 5.24
N LEU A 158 -15.23 8.69 4.09
CA LEU A 158 -14.96 9.43 2.87
C LEU A 158 -15.61 8.69 1.71
N VAL A 159 -16.00 9.40 0.64
CA VAL A 159 -16.67 8.84 -0.55
C VAL A 159 -15.87 9.19 -1.80
N ASN A 160 -15.69 8.20 -2.66
CA ASN A 160 -14.94 8.28 -3.92
C ASN A 160 -15.88 8.49 -5.12
N ILE A 161 -15.32 8.75 -6.30
CA ILE A 161 -16.10 9.07 -7.52
C ILE A 161 -16.91 7.85 -7.97
N ASP A 162 -16.31 6.66 -7.91
CA ASP A 162 -16.94 5.36 -8.15
C ASP A 162 -18.06 5.00 -7.14
N GLY A 163 -18.23 5.80 -6.08
CA GLY A 163 -19.16 5.55 -4.98
C GLY A 163 -18.64 4.58 -3.92
N SER A 164 -17.39 4.11 -4.02
CA SER A 164 -16.71 3.42 -2.92
C SER A 164 -16.39 4.35 -1.76
N ARG A 165 -15.81 3.80 -0.70
CA ARG A 165 -15.65 4.48 0.59
C ARG A 165 -14.31 4.18 1.24
N GLY A 166 -13.80 5.20 1.92
CA GLY A 166 -12.49 5.18 2.54
C GLY A 166 -11.36 5.37 1.53
N VAL A 167 -10.14 5.08 1.99
CA VAL A 167 -8.88 5.33 1.28
C VAL A 167 -8.12 4.02 1.12
N ASN A 168 -7.68 3.63 -0.09
CA ASN A 168 -6.82 2.43 -0.20
C ASN A 168 -5.36 2.79 0.12
N VAL A 169 -4.60 1.78 0.56
CA VAL A 169 -3.19 1.95 0.94
C VAL A 169 -2.38 0.81 0.34
N TYR A 170 -1.44 1.15 -0.54
CA TYR A 170 -0.59 0.21 -1.25
C TYR A 170 0.83 0.32 -0.71
N PHE A 171 1.34 -0.77 -0.15
CA PHE A 171 2.66 -0.83 0.47
C PHE A 171 3.69 -1.45 -0.48
N PHE A 172 4.73 -0.68 -0.80
CA PHE A 172 5.83 -1.06 -1.68
C PHE A 172 7.11 -1.23 -0.84
N ILE A 173 7.57 -2.46 -0.62
CA ILE A 173 8.76 -2.69 0.20
C ILE A 173 10.03 -2.54 -0.65
N ASP A 174 10.80 -1.47 -0.44
CA ASP A 174 12.04 -1.18 -1.19
C ASP A 174 13.30 -1.71 -0.48
N GLU A 175 13.86 -0.99 0.51
CA GLU A 175 15.09 -1.41 1.19
C GLU A 175 14.84 -2.27 2.43
N ARG A 176 15.24 -3.54 2.30
CA ARG A 176 15.09 -4.59 3.31
C ARG A 176 16.34 -4.72 4.15
N ASP A 177 16.14 -4.97 5.44
CA ASP A 177 17.20 -5.31 6.40
C ASP A 177 18.33 -4.26 6.45
N LEU A 178 17.94 -2.97 6.41
CA LEU A 178 18.85 -1.83 6.55
C LEU A 178 19.72 -1.96 7.82
N PRO A 179 21.01 -1.57 7.78
CA PRO A 179 21.89 -1.70 8.92
C PRO A 179 21.31 -1.06 10.18
N VAL A 180 21.39 -1.77 11.32
CA VAL A 180 20.90 -1.29 12.62
C VAL A 180 21.67 -0.03 13.00
N ALA A 181 21.01 1.12 12.81
CA ALA A 181 21.54 2.43 13.10
C ALA A 181 20.55 3.19 13.98
N ASN A 182 21.05 3.71 15.10
CA ASN A 182 20.26 4.53 16.00
C ASN A 182 19.92 5.86 15.30
N MET A 183 18.64 6.22 15.30
CA MET A 183 18.12 7.32 14.51
C MET A 183 18.68 8.67 14.98
N PRO A 184 19.10 9.57 14.06
CA PRO A 184 19.70 10.85 14.43
C PRO A 184 18.80 11.70 15.34
N SER A 185 19.41 12.35 16.34
CA SER A 185 18.69 13.21 17.30
C SER A 185 18.26 14.55 16.69
N SER A 186 18.98 15.07 15.71
CA SER A 186 18.60 16.26 14.93
C SER A 186 17.54 15.94 13.88
N LEU A 187 16.53 16.82 13.73
CA LEU A 187 15.46 16.67 12.74
C LEU A 187 16.02 16.56 11.32
N GLY A 188 16.85 17.53 10.91
CA GLY A 188 17.53 17.48 9.62
C GLY A 188 18.46 16.28 9.42
N GLY A 189 18.94 15.62 10.48
CA GLY A 189 19.68 14.35 10.36
C GLY A 189 18.78 13.15 10.06
N ARG A 190 17.52 13.19 10.53
CA ARG A 190 16.49 12.21 10.16
C ARG A 190 16.00 12.46 8.73
N GLY A 191 15.86 13.72 8.32
CA GLY A 191 15.59 14.07 6.92
C GLY A 191 16.72 13.68 5.97
N ASP A 192 17.99 13.83 6.37
CA ASP A 192 19.13 13.29 5.63
C ASP A 192 19.08 11.75 5.55
N TYR A 193 18.59 11.06 6.58
CA TYR A 193 18.43 9.59 6.55
C TYR A 193 17.33 9.17 5.56
N LEU A 194 16.15 9.78 5.64
CA LEU A 194 15.03 9.56 4.70
C LEU A 194 15.49 9.79 3.25
N ARG A 195 16.14 10.92 2.93
CA ARG A 195 16.68 11.20 1.59
C ARG A 195 17.63 10.13 1.06
N ASN A 196 18.50 9.60 1.92
CA ASN A 196 19.45 8.55 1.52
C ASN A 196 18.77 7.17 1.36
N HIS A 197 17.57 7.01 1.93
CA HIS A 197 16.82 5.75 1.93
C HIS A 197 15.63 5.70 0.96
N GLY A 198 15.09 6.84 0.51
CA GLY A 198 13.89 6.90 -0.33
C GLY A 198 13.95 6.16 -1.68
N PRO A 199 12.79 6.01 -2.35
CA PRO A 199 12.50 4.84 -3.17
C PRO A 199 13.42 4.67 -4.40
N LYS A 200 14.09 3.53 -4.52
CA LYS A 200 15.07 3.26 -5.60
C LYS A 200 14.61 2.28 -6.66
N ASN A 201 13.87 1.22 -6.31
CA ASN A 201 13.56 0.15 -7.26
C ASN A 201 12.22 0.34 -8.00
N LEU A 202 11.39 1.30 -7.55
CA LEU A 202 10.13 1.68 -8.18
C LEU A 202 10.38 2.56 -9.41
N LYS A 203 10.50 1.92 -10.58
CA LYS A 203 10.66 2.60 -11.87
C LYS A 203 9.30 2.88 -12.51
N GLY A 204 9.09 4.09 -12.99
CA GLY A 204 7.89 4.50 -13.72
C GLY A 204 6.93 5.32 -12.85
N ALA A 205 6.50 4.77 -11.71
CA ALA A 205 5.71 5.52 -10.75
C ALA A 205 6.46 6.77 -10.25
N HIS A 206 5.76 7.89 -10.05
CA HIS A 206 6.36 9.15 -9.62
C HIS A 206 6.64 9.15 -8.11
N VAL A 207 7.69 8.42 -7.76
CA VAL A 207 8.31 8.22 -6.43
C VAL A 207 8.27 9.44 -5.50
N ALA A 208 8.42 10.66 -6.02
CA ALA A 208 8.41 11.90 -5.23
C ALA A 208 7.06 12.23 -4.57
N LYS A 209 5.96 11.54 -4.94
CA LYS A 209 4.61 11.68 -4.36
C LYS A 209 4.26 10.57 -3.35
N MET A 210 5.10 9.54 -3.21
CA MET A 210 4.85 8.41 -2.31
C MET A 210 5.19 8.77 -0.86
N LEU A 211 4.43 8.25 0.10
CA LEU A 211 4.76 8.39 1.52
C LEU A 211 5.92 7.44 1.87
N HIS A 212 7.04 7.97 2.36
CA HIS A 212 8.17 7.15 2.83
C HIS A 212 7.93 6.67 4.27
N LEU A 213 8.04 5.36 4.54
CA LEU A 213 7.79 4.76 5.87
C LEU A 213 8.93 3.80 6.27
N ILE A 214 9.77 4.20 7.23
CA ILE A 214 10.87 3.36 7.71
C ILE A 214 10.57 2.74 9.08
N PHE A 215 10.57 1.42 9.16
CA PHE A 215 10.57 0.69 10.44
C PHE A 215 11.99 0.62 11.02
N ALA A 216 12.24 1.48 12.00
CA ALA A 216 13.53 1.74 12.63
C ALA A 216 13.71 1.01 13.97
N SER A 217 14.96 0.82 14.39
CA SER A 217 15.28 0.17 15.66
C SER A 217 15.01 1.08 16.87
N GLU A 218 15.72 2.19 17.04
CA GLU A 218 15.43 3.13 18.12
C GLU A 218 15.86 4.56 17.81
N ARG A 219 15.19 5.52 18.46
CA ARG A 219 15.66 6.90 18.65
C ARG A 219 16.06 7.05 20.13
N PRO A 220 17.37 7.04 20.49
CA PRO A 220 17.81 6.94 21.88
C PRO A 220 17.53 8.18 22.74
N ASP A 221 17.64 9.37 22.15
CA ASP A 221 17.39 10.65 22.81
C ASP A 221 15.90 10.87 23.13
N ALA A 222 15.02 10.19 22.41
CA ALA A 222 13.58 10.23 22.57
C ALA A 222 12.99 8.81 22.73
N SER A 223 13.56 8.01 23.64
CA SER A 223 13.10 6.64 23.94
C SER A 223 11.63 6.52 24.37
N SER A 224 10.99 7.63 24.73
CA SER A 224 9.57 7.77 25.02
C SER A 224 8.65 7.90 23.79
N ARG A 225 9.18 8.00 22.56
CA ARG A 225 8.39 8.09 21.32
C ARG A 225 8.26 6.74 20.61
N GLY A 226 7.04 6.41 20.21
CA GLY A 226 6.74 5.19 19.42
C GLY A 226 7.05 5.35 17.94
N GLY A 227 6.87 6.56 17.40
CA GLY A 227 7.26 6.96 16.05
C GLY A 227 7.41 8.47 15.96
N GLU A 228 7.66 8.95 14.75
CA GLU A 228 7.41 10.34 14.33
C GLU A 228 7.33 10.50 12.81
N THR A 229 6.41 11.35 12.36
CA THR A 229 6.53 12.04 11.07
C THR A 229 7.64 13.08 11.10
N VAL A 230 8.35 13.22 9.99
CA VAL A 230 9.48 14.11 9.73
C VAL A 230 9.16 14.96 8.49
N GLY A 231 9.48 16.25 8.54
CA GLY A 231 9.27 17.22 7.47
C GLY A 231 9.63 18.63 7.92
N GLU A 232 10.09 19.47 7.00
CA GLU A 232 10.46 20.88 7.19
C GLU A 232 10.20 21.58 5.84
N SER A 233 9.46 22.70 5.79
CA SER A 233 9.09 23.39 4.53
C SER A 233 10.29 23.98 3.78
N GLN A 234 11.39 24.19 4.49
CA GLN A 234 12.66 24.67 3.93
C GLN A 234 13.52 23.52 3.39
N ARG A 235 13.03 22.28 3.47
CA ARG A 235 13.68 21.07 2.96
C ARG A 235 12.82 20.43 1.85
N PRO A 236 13.43 19.76 0.85
CA PRO A 236 12.68 19.10 -0.21
C PRO A 236 11.85 17.90 0.31
N PRO A 237 10.74 17.51 -0.35
CA PRO A 237 9.87 16.41 0.10
C PRO A 237 10.57 15.06 0.29
N ALA A 238 11.69 14.81 -0.41
CA ALA A 238 12.54 13.62 -0.22
C ALA A 238 13.21 13.53 1.17
N ASP A 239 13.10 14.58 1.99
CA ASP A 239 13.59 14.61 3.37
C ASP A 239 12.47 14.37 4.39
N ALA A 240 11.23 14.18 3.92
CA ALA A 240 10.04 13.99 4.72
C ALA A 240 9.53 12.54 4.64
N GLY A 241 8.83 12.09 5.69
CA GLY A 241 8.38 10.70 5.81
C GLY A 241 8.06 10.31 7.24
N VAL A 242 7.80 9.02 7.46
CA VAL A 242 7.41 8.44 8.75
C VAL A 242 8.49 7.50 9.26
N LEU A 243 8.85 7.63 10.54
CA LEU A 243 9.77 6.75 11.24
C LEU A 243 9.05 6.02 12.38
N ILE A 244 9.05 4.69 12.36
CA ILE A 244 8.44 3.87 13.41
C ILE A 244 9.53 3.23 14.27
N TYR A 245 9.61 3.60 15.55
CA TYR A 245 10.66 3.17 16.46
C TYR A 245 10.27 1.88 17.19
N GLY A 246 10.35 0.74 16.48
CA GLY A 246 9.93 -0.57 17.00
C GLY A 246 10.61 -0.95 18.32
N GLY A 247 11.90 -0.66 18.47
CA GLY A 247 12.66 -0.88 19.72
C GLY A 247 12.39 0.14 20.83
N ASN A 248 11.64 1.21 20.58
CA ASN A 248 11.02 2.02 21.64
C ASN A 248 9.66 1.44 22.06
N LEU A 249 8.89 0.91 21.10
CA LEU A 249 7.62 0.22 21.37
C LEU A 249 7.84 -1.10 22.14
N ASP A 250 8.90 -1.85 21.84
CA ASP A 250 9.31 -3.06 22.58
C ASP A 250 9.44 -2.79 24.10
N LYS A 251 9.94 -1.59 24.47
CA LYS A 251 10.20 -1.18 25.87
C LYS A 251 8.91 -0.97 26.68
N ILE A 252 7.74 -0.92 26.04
CA ILE A 252 6.42 -0.90 26.70
C ILE A 252 6.07 -2.30 27.25
N PHE A 253 6.58 -3.37 26.65
CA PHE A 253 6.14 -4.72 26.96
C PHE A 253 7.01 -5.36 28.08
N PRO A 254 6.40 -6.07 29.07
CA PRO A 254 5.03 -6.54 29.10
C PRO A 254 4.08 -5.73 30.02
N VAL A 255 3.80 -4.46 29.71
CA VAL A 255 2.53 -3.84 30.16
C VAL A 255 1.36 -4.73 29.66
N CYS A 256 0.35 -4.91 30.51
CA CYS A 256 -0.74 -5.92 30.42
C CYS A 256 -0.38 -7.39 30.73
N GLY A 257 0.89 -7.79 30.76
CA GLY A 257 1.30 -9.13 31.23
C GLY A 257 1.03 -10.29 30.26
N ALA A 258 1.04 -11.52 30.81
CA ALA A 258 1.05 -12.80 30.08
C ALA A 258 -0.29 -13.09 29.33
N PRO A 259 -0.30 -14.01 28.34
CA PRO A 259 -1.26 -13.95 27.24
C PRO A 259 -2.71 -14.20 27.66
N SER A 260 -3.52 -13.16 27.47
CA SER A 260 -4.99 -13.19 27.47
C SER A 260 -5.47 -12.27 26.34
N SER A 261 -6.75 -12.33 25.95
CA SER A 261 -7.33 -11.40 24.98
C SER A 261 -7.33 -9.92 25.44
N ALA A 262 -7.06 -9.69 26.73
CA ALA A 262 -6.88 -8.36 27.31
C ALA A 262 -5.44 -7.82 27.23
N ALA A 263 -4.47 -8.64 26.79
CA ALA A 263 -3.11 -8.18 26.48
C ALA A 263 -3.09 -7.54 25.08
N VAL A 264 -2.33 -6.46 24.96
CA VAL A 264 -1.98 -5.78 23.70
C VAL A 264 -0.69 -6.41 23.15
N SER A 265 -0.52 -6.48 21.84
CA SER A 265 0.68 -7.03 21.19
C SER A 265 1.61 -5.95 20.65
N VAL A 266 2.86 -6.32 20.32
CA VAL A 266 3.81 -5.42 19.65
C VAL A 266 3.29 -5.00 18.28
N ASP A 267 2.75 -5.95 17.49
CA ASP A 267 2.10 -5.68 16.20
C ASP A 267 0.91 -4.71 16.33
N GLU A 268 0.09 -4.80 17.38
CA GLU A 268 -1.01 -3.85 17.63
C GLU A 268 -0.50 -2.44 17.98
N ALA A 269 0.58 -2.34 18.75
CA ALA A 269 1.21 -1.06 19.07
C ALA A 269 1.85 -0.43 17.83
N LEU A 270 2.61 -1.21 17.05
CA LEU A 270 3.17 -0.80 15.76
C LEU A 270 2.07 -0.34 14.81
N LEU A 271 1.02 -1.15 14.59
CA LEU A 271 -0.13 -0.80 13.75
C LEU A 271 -0.79 0.52 14.18
N SER A 272 -0.99 0.72 15.49
CA SER A 272 -1.66 1.92 15.99
C SER A 272 -0.76 3.18 15.91
N THR A 273 0.56 3.04 15.97
CA THR A 273 1.49 4.15 15.68
C THR A 273 1.60 4.38 14.17
N THR A 274 1.71 3.36 13.31
CA THR A 274 1.77 3.53 11.85
C THR A 274 0.52 4.22 11.29
N ILE A 275 -0.68 3.87 11.76
CA ILE A 275 -1.92 4.60 11.41
C ILE A 275 -1.88 6.06 11.88
N HIS A 276 -1.20 6.34 12.99
CA HIS A 276 -1.13 7.68 13.56
C HIS A 276 -0.20 8.61 12.78
N GLU A 277 1.04 8.18 12.55
CA GLU A 277 2.05 8.98 11.86
C GLU A 277 1.70 9.19 10.37
N LEU A 278 1.12 8.17 9.71
CA LEU A 278 0.54 8.35 8.37
C LEU A 278 -0.65 9.33 8.38
N GLY A 279 -1.33 9.51 9.52
CA GLY A 279 -2.36 10.54 9.70
C GLY A 279 -1.78 11.95 9.58
N HIS A 280 -0.65 12.21 10.22
CA HIS A 280 0.08 13.48 10.11
C HIS A 280 0.48 13.81 8.67
N THR A 281 0.86 12.82 7.85
CA THR A 281 1.19 13.07 6.43
C THR A 281 0.03 13.60 5.59
N LEU A 282 -1.20 13.52 6.11
CA LEU A 282 -2.42 14.10 5.53
C LEU A 282 -2.88 15.39 6.25
N GLN A 283 -1.98 16.04 6.99
CA GLN A 283 -2.19 17.31 7.71
C GLN A 283 -3.24 17.24 8.84
N LEU A 284 -3.40 16.07 9.45
CA LEU A 284 -4.30 15.83 10.59
C LEU A 284 -3.56 16.03 11.93
N GLY A 285 -4.07 16.92 12.79
CA GLY A 285 -3.50 17.16 14.13
C GLY A 285 -3.82 16.09 15.18
N HIS A 286 -3.25 16.19 16.39
CA HIS A 286 -3.61 15.31 17.52
C HIS A 286 -4.99 15.55 18.12
N ASP A 287 -5.53 16.76 18.00
CA ASP A 287 -6.76 17.12 18.72
C ASP A 287 -8.05 16.66 18.02
N THR A 288 -9.08 16.46 18.82
CA THR A 288 -10.46 16.20 18.37
C THR A 288 -11.49 17.08 19.10
N SER A 289 -11.07 17.96 20.02
CA SER A 289 -11.94 18.95 20.67
C SER A 289 -12.36 20.08 19.71
N VAL A 290 -11.46 20.47 18.80
CA VAL A 290 -11.67 21.42 17.69
C VAL A 290 -12.41 20.80 16.50
N GLY A 291 -12.66 19.49 16.53
CA GLY A 291 -13.55 18.81 15.58
C GLY A 291 -12.86 18.18 14.37
N GLY A 292 -11.56 17.92 14.39
CA GLY A 292 -10.92 17.05 13.40
C GLY A 292 -9.43 16.86 13.67
N GLY A 293 -8.95 15.63 13.48
CA GLY A 293 -7.58 15.22 13.77
C GLY A 293 -7.46 13.70 13.93
N VAL A 294 -6.24 13.20 14.02
CA VAL A 294 -5.94 11.80 14.30
C VAL A 294 -6.28 11.50 15.75
N ASN A 295 -7.02 10.41 15.99
CA ASN A 295 -7.61 10.11 17.29
C ASN A 295 -6.61 10.24 18.47
N PRO A 296 -6.92 11.00 19.55
CA PRO A 296 -6.02 11.17 20.71
C PRO A 296 -5.78 9.87 21.48
N TYR A 297 -6.52 8.81 21.16
CA TYR A 297 -6.32 7.44 21.64
C TYR A 297 -5.37 6.60 20.76
N ASN A 298 -4.33 7.22 20.16
CA ASN A 298 -3.22 6.53 19.48
C ASN A 298 -1.89 6.62 20.24
N ILE A 299 -0.96 5.66 20.05
CA ILE A 299 0.39 5.70 20.63
C ILE A 299 1.26 6.71 19.88
N MET A 300 1.42 7.89 20.50
CA MET A 300 2.60 8.75 20.35
C MET A 300 3.67 8.42 21.40
N ALA A 301 3.23 8.18 22.64
CA ALA A 301 4.09 8.02 23.81
C ALA A 301 4.16 6.57 24.29
N THR A 302 5.38 6.07 24.53
CA THR A 302 5.65 4.72 25.07
C THR A 302 5.59 4.68 26.61
N SER A 303 5.71 5.84 27.26
CA SER A 303 5.64 6.01 28.73
C SER A 303 4.20 5.90 29.28
N LEU A 304 3.54 4.75 29.10
CA LEU A 304 2.16 4.53 29.52
C LEU A 304 2.09 3.81 30.89
N PRO A 305 1.49 4.42 31.93
CA PRO A 305 1.60 3.93 33.31
C PRO A 305 0.67 2.76 33.65
N THR A 306 -0.35 2.48 32.84
CA THR A 306 -1.28 1.37 33.07
C THR A 306 -1.59 0.58 31.79
N CYS A 307 -1.99 -0.68 31.97
CA CYS A 307 -2.50 -1.51 30.88
C CYS A 307 -3.75 -0.92 30.21
N ASP A 308 -4.60 -0.22 30.96
CA ASP A 308 -5.81 0.38 30.38
C ASP A 308 -5.49 1.66 29.59
N ASP A 309 -4.41 2.37 29.92
CA ASP A 309 -3.90 3.46 29.07
C ASP A 309 -3.25 2.93 27.78
N LEU A 310 -2.58 1.77 27.83
CA LEU A 310 -2.11 1.07 26.63
C LEU A 310 -3.28 0.59 25.76
N LYS A 311 -4.34 -0.01 26.34
CA LYS A 311 -5.57 -0.40 25.60
C LYS A 311 -6.29 0.80 24.99
N LYS A 312 -6.39 1.92 25.72
CA LYS A 312 -6.90 3.18 25.16
C LYS A 312 -6.03 3.58 23.97
N ARG A 313 -4.72 3.69 24.14
CA ARG A 313 -3.78 4.17 23.11
C ARG A 313 -3.56 3.23 21.91
N THR A 314 -4.04 1.98 21.94
CA THR A 314 -3.93 1.03 20.82
C THR A 314 -5.26 0.57 20.22
N ARG A 315 -6.31 0.50 21.04
CA ARG A 315 -7.62 -0.06 20.69
C ARG A 315 -8.77 0.90 21.02
N GLY A 316 -8.51 2.03 21.68
CA GLY A 316 -9.54 3.00 22.07
C GLY A 316 -10.65 2.48 22.97
N VAL A 317 -10.36 1.47 23.80
CA VAL A 317 -11.32 0.94 24.78
C VAL A 317 -11.84 2.08 25.66
N GLY A 318 -13.16 2.22 25.76
CA GLY A 318 -13.83 3.34 26.43
C GLY A 318 -14.15 4.56 25.55
N ASN A 319 -13.65 4.63 24.31
CA ASN A 319 -14.06 5.69 23.38
C ASN A 319 -15.31 5.29 22.60
N THR A 320 -16.47 5.68 23.15
CA THR A 320 -17.80 5.49 22.54
C THR A 320 -18.28 6.70 21.74
N ASN A 321 -17.48 7.76 21.59
CA ASN A 321 -17.91 9.01 20.97
C ASN A 321 -17.66 9.03 19.45
N PRO A 322 -18.70 9.04 18.59
CA PRO A 322 -18.51 9.01 17.13
C PRO A 322 -17.74 10.21 16.59
N ALA A 323 -17.86 11.39 17.23
CA ALA A 323 -17.13 12.60 16.82
C ALA A 323 -15.60 12.46 16.99
N LEU A 324 -15.16 11.62 17.93
CA LEU A 324 -13.75 11.32 18.22
C LEU A 324 -13.33 9.97 17.63
N GLY A 325 -14.12 9.41 16.69
CA GLY A 325 -13.99 8.03 16.20
C GLY A 325 -14.32 7.02 17.30
N ALA A 326 -15.52 6.42 17.28
CA ALA A 326 -15.99 5.49 18.31
C ALA A 326 -15.31 4.10 18.19
N ILE A 327 -14.02 4.03 18.54
CA ILE A 327 -13.14 2.91 18.22
C ILE A 327 -13.17 1.71 19.17
N GLU A 328 -14.08 1.69 20.15
CA GLU A 328 -14.18 0.60 21.15
C GLU A 328 -14.40 -0.81 20.54
N SER A 329 -14.98 -0.91 19.34
CA SER A 329 -15.08 -2.19 18.61
C SER A 329 -13.89 -2.43 17.68
N VAL A 330 -13.32 -3.64 17.72
CA VAL A 330 -12.27 -4.10 16.80
C VAL A 330 -12.70 -3.88 15.34
N GLY A 331 -11.90 -3.12 14.58
CA GLY A 331 -12.19 -2.78 13.18
C GLY A 331 -12.97 -1.49 12.96
N ALA A 332 -13.28 -0.71 14.01
CA ALA A 332 -13.91 0.60 13.86
C ALA A 332 -12.97 1.65 13.21
N PRO A 333 -13.53 2.68 12.53
CA PRO A 333 -12.76 3.74 11.87
C PRO A 333 -11.84 4.48 12.84
N ARG A 334 -10.52 4.46 12.57
CA ARG A 334 -9.52 5.16 13.41
C ARG A 334 -9.56 6.69 13.28
N PHE A 335 -10.28 7.18 12.28
CA PHE A 335 -10.51 8.59 11.98
C PHE A 335 -12.01 8.88 12.11
N SER A 336 -12.38 10.05 12.62
CA SER A 336 -13.78 10.48 12.63
C SER A 336 -14.22 10.98 11.25
N THR A 337 -15.53 11.04 10.99
CA THR A 337 -16.13 11.71 9.81
C THR A 337 -15.69 13.16 9.65
N ALA A 338 -15.18 13.79 10.71
CA ALA A 338 -14.70 15.16 10.67
C ALA A 338 -13.20 15.21 10.31
N ALA A 339 -12.37 14.34 10.92
CA ALA A 339 -10.98 14.14 10.48
C ALA A 339 -10.88 13.72 9.00
N ALA A 340 -11.79 12.87 8.53
CA ALA A 340 -11.90 12.44 7.13
C ALA A 340 -12.07 13.61 6.13
N LYS A 341 -12.55 14.78 6.59
CA LYS A 341 -12.74 15.99 5.78
C LYS A 341 -11.58 16.97 5.87
N LEU A 342 -10.64 16.76 6.80
CA LEU A 342 -9.43 17.57 6.93
C LEU A 342 -8.24 16.96 6.15
N MET A 343 -8.31 15.67 5.79
CA MET A 343 -7.25 14.94 5.06
C MET A 343 -6.84 15.66 3.77
N ARG A 344 -5.55 15.98 3.64
CA ARG A 344 -4.95 16.66 2.48
C ARG A 344 -4.07 15.73 1.65
N PHE A 345 -4.68 15.08 0.67
CA PHE A 345 -4.00 14.20 -0.29
C PHE A 345 -3.09 15.02 -1.23
N ASP A 346 -3.56 16.19 -1.67
CA ASP A 346 -2.76 17.19 -2.42
C ASP A 346 -1.53 17.74 -1.68
N LYS A 347 -1.35 17.41 -0.39
CA LYS A 347 -0.24 17.83 0.47
C LYS A 347 0.42 16.69 1.25
N LYS A 348 0.36 15.46 0.73
CA LYS A 348 1.22 14.34 1.14
C LYS A 348 2.67 14.84 1.35
N LEU A 349 3.29 14.48 2.48
CA LEU A 349 4.66 14.87 2.90
C LEU A 349 4.98 16.37 3.09
N SER A 350 4.05 17.31 2.90
CA SER A 350 4.32 18.76 3.03
C SER A 350 4.37 19.28 4.49
N VAL A 351 4.42 18.39 5.49
CA VAL A 351 4.25 18.69 6.92
C VAL A 351 5.41 19.51 7.47
N GLU A 352 5.13 20.67 8.09
CA GLU A 352 6.12 21.40 8.89
C GLU A 352 6.16 20.85 10.31
N VAL A 353 7.10 19.95 10.59
CA VAL A 353 7.23 19.36 11.95
C VAL A 353 7.63 20.42 13.01
N SER A 354 7.93 21.65 12.59
CA SER A 354 8.11 22.82 13.46
C SER A 354 6.83 23.64 13.75
N GLN A 355 5.72 23.38 13.06
CA GLN A 355 4.43 24.07 13.21
C GLN A 355 3.29 23.16 13.73
N LEU A 356 3.62 21.96 14.25
CA LEU A 356 2.69 21.04 14.93
C LEU A 356 2.32 21.50 16.36
N ASP A 357 2.07 22.78 16.56
CA ASP A 357 1.67 23.40 17.83
C ASP A 357 0.36 24.16 17.56
N ASP A 358 -0.75 23.62 18.03
CA ASP A 358 -2.08 23.85 17.46
C ASP A 358 -2.73 25.18 17.89
N GLY A 359 -3.14 25.97 16.88
CA GLY A 359 -3.84 27.25 17.07
C GLY A 359 -5.33 27.10 17.46
N ASP A 360 -5.71 25.99 18.08
CA ASP A 360 -7.10 25.53 18.28
C ASP A 360 -7.93 25.47 16.95
N ASP A 361 -7.33 25.13 15.80
CA ASP A 361 -8.01 25.11 14.49
C ASP A 361 -8.21 23.72 13.85
N GLY A 362 -7.58 22.66 14.37
CA GLY A 362 -7.71 21.28 13.91
C GLY A 362 -6.78 20.87 12.77
N TYR A 363 -5.87 21.75 12.36
CA TYR A 363 -4.83 21.45 11.39
C TYR A 363 -3.45 21.45 12.06
N GLU A 364 -2.58 20.60 11.52
CA GLU A 364 -1.15 20.82 11.59
C GLU A 364 -0.73 21.44 10.24
N MET A 365 0.06 22.51 10.27
CA MET A 365 0.53 23.22 9.06
C MET A 365 2.02 23.00 8.80
#